data_AF-A0A7R9ZXJ3-F1
#
_entry.id   AF-A0A7R9ZXJ3-F1
#
_cell.length_a   1.000
_cell.length_b   1.000
_cell.length_c   1.000
_cell.angle_alpha   90.00
_cell.angle_beta   90.00
_cell.angle_gamma   90.00
#
_symmetry.space_group_name_H-M   'P 1'
#
loop_
_entity.id
_entity.type
_entity.pdbx_description
1 polymer ?
#
loop_
_entity_poly.entity_id
_entity_poly.type
_entity_poly.pdbx_seq_one_letter_code
_entity_poly.pdbx_strand_id
1 'polypeptide(L)'
;FTQRFGEVTRYDPRLLVFEFLFNILLRKTQVRILGNFMRSAKEGNSICHQMIMGDGKTTVIMPLLALLCADGQRLVCACTPAALLDMSRSIMIEHFSSSIIPKPVITLNFSRLSVASPALLNKLDSARLGR
;
A
#
# COMPACT_ATOMS: atom_id res chain seq x y z
N PHE A 1 9.22 -12.95 7.40
CA PHE A 1 9.53 -14.29 7.91
C PHE A 1 10.62 -14.16 8.96
N THR A 2 10.37 -14.61 10.19
CA THR A 2 11.39 -15.16 11.10
C THR A 2 12.77 -14.49 11.03
N GLN A 3 12.96 -13.39 11.74
CA GLN A 3 14.32 -13.07 12.18
C GLN A 3 14.59 -13.98 13.38
N ARG A 4 15.52 -14.93 13.22
CA ARG A 4 16.06 -15.70 14.35
C ARG A 4 16.89 -14.75 15.21
N PHE A 5 16.24 -14.06 16.12
CA PHE A 5 16.81 -13.69 17.39
C PHE A 5 16.33 -14.77 18.36
N GLY A 6 17.26 -15.50 19.02
CA GLY A 6 17.01 -16.57 19.99
C GLY A 6 15.54 -16.99 20.19
N GLU A 7 15.15 -18.13 19.61
CA GLU A 7 13.94 -18.90 19.95
C GLU A 7 12.54 -18.22 19.96
N VAL A 8 12.34 -17.05 19.35
CA VAL A 8 10.97 -16.53 19.14
C VAL A 8 10.75 -16.07 17.71
N THR A 9 9.92 -16.81 16.97
CA THR A 9 9.42 -16.40 15.65
C THR A 9 8.44 -15.24 15.82
N ARG A 10 8.90 -14.00 15.61
CA ARG A 10 7.99 -12.83 15.53
C ARG A 10 7.44 -12.68 14.12
N TYR A 11 6.11 -12.75 14.02
CA TYR A 11 5.34 -12.52 12.81
C TYR A 11 4.60 -11.18 12.96
N ASP A 12 4.62 -10.33 11.94
CA ASP A 12 3.87 -9.07 11.96
C ASP A 12 2.38 -9.39 11.68
N PRO A 13 1.47 -9.28 12.65
CA PRO A 13 0.08 -9.72 12.50
C PRO A 13 -0.64 -9.04 11.33
N ARG A 14 -0.19 -7.85 10.91
CA ARG A 14 -0.76 -7.15 9.75
C ARG A 14 -0.54 -7.92 8.45
N LEU A 15 0.59 -8.62 8.32
CA LEU A 15 0.87 -9.46 7.15
C LEU A 15 -0.03 -10.71 7.13
N LEU A 16 -0.42 -11.23 8.30
CA LEU A 16 -1.24 -12.43 8.42
C LEU A 16 -2.68 -12.11 8.02
N VAL A 17 -3.16 -10.96 8.52
CA VAL A 17 -4.46 -10.41 8.11
C VAL A 17 -4.46 -10.22 6.59
N PHE A 18 -3.38 -9.69 6.00
CA PHE A 18 -3.28 -9.54 4.55
C PHE A 18 -3.33 -10.89 3.80
N GLU A 19 -2.53 -11.88 4.22
CA GLU A 19 -2.56 -13.23 3.65
C GLU A 19 -3.98 -13.83 3.69
N PHE A 20 -4.66 -13.68 4.82
CA PHE A 20 -6.03 -14.15 5.01
C PHE A 20 -7.04 -13.43 4.11
N LEU A 21 -7.03 -12.10 4.13
CA LEU A 21 -8.02 -11.28 3.40
C LEU A 21 -7.96 -11.47 1.90
N PHE A 22 -6.77 -11.72 1.37
CA PHE A 22 -6.57 -11.81 -0.08
C PHE A 22 -6.33 -13.22 -0.55
N ASN A 23 -6.47 -14.20 0.34
CA ASN A 23 -6.28 -15.62 0.04
C ASN A 23 -4.96 -15.89 -0.69
N ILE A 24 -3.87 -15.28 -0.19
CA ILE A 24 -2.52 -15.43 -0.73
C ILE A 24 -1.55 -15.87 0.36
N LEU A 25 -0.44 -16.49 -0.05
CA LEU A 25 0.72 -16.69 0.79
C LEU A 25 1.84 -15.75 0.33
N LEU A 26 2.34 -14.92 1.24
CA LEU A 26 3.44 -14.00 0.96
C LEU A 26 4.76 -14.75 0.84
N ARG A 27 5.44 -14.52 -0.29
CA ARG A 27 6.78 -15.07 -0.52
C ARG A 27 7.77 -14.40 0.43
N LYS A 28 8.77 -15.15 0.88
CA LYS A 28 9.85 -14.63 1.75
C LYS A 28 10.49 -13.36 1.18
N THR A 29 10.70 -13.31 -0.14
CA THR A 29 11.25 -12.15 -0.84
C THR A 29 10.33 -10.93 -0.72
N GLN A 30 9.02 -11.09 -0.89
CA GLN A 30 8.06 -10.00 -0.76
C GLN A 30 8.10 -9.40 0.65
N VAL A 31 8.10 -10.25 1.69
CA VAL A 31 8.18 -9.80 3.08
C VAL A 31 9.48 -9.05 3.37
N ARG A 32 10.62 -9.53 2.85
CA ARG A 32 11.91 -8.85 2.98
C ARG A 32 11.90 -7.48 2.31
N ILE A 33 11.33 -7.38 1.11
CA ILE A 33 11.19 -6.12 0.37
C ILE A 33 10.35 -5.13 1.18
N LEU A 34 9.19 -5.55 1.69
CA LEU A 34 8.34 -4.72 2.54
C LEU A 34 9.09 -4.19 3.76
N GLY A 35 9.82 -5.06 4.47
CA GLY A 35 10.62 -4.65 5.62
C GLY A 35 11.69 -3.60 5.28
N ASN A 36 12.36 -3.75 4.14
CA ASN A 36 13.36 -2.78 3.68
C ASN A 36 12.73 -1.43 3.35
N PHE A 37 11.60 -1.41 2.63
CA PHE A 37 10.88 -0.16 2.34
C PHE A 37 10.37 0.51 3.60
N MET A 38 9.77 -0.23 4.53
CA MET A 38 9.27 0.33 5.79
C MET A 38 10.39 0.92 6.64
N ARG A 39 11.56 0.25 6.70
CA ARG A 39 12.74 0.78 7.39
C ARG A 39 13.26 2.05 6.73
N SER A 40 13.46 2.01 5.42
CA SER A 40 13.95 3.16 4.65
C SER A 40 13.03 4.37 4.77
N ALA A 41 11.72 4.15 4.68
CA ALA A 41 10.70 5.20 4.84
C ALA A 41 10.75 5.82 6.25
N LYS A 42 10.97 5.00 7.30
CA LYS A 42 11.12 5.48 8.68
C LYS A 42 12.40 6.30 8.87
N GLU A 43 13.47 5.93 8.20
CA GLU A 43 14.77 6.62 8.26
C GLU A 43 14.84 7.85 7.34
N GLY A 44 13.82 8.09 6.50
CA GLY A 44 13.83 9.18 5.52
C GLY A 44 14.73 8.90 4.32
N ASN A 45 15.11 7.64 4.09
CA ASN A 45 15.97 7.22 3.00
C ASN A 45 15.15 6.81 1.77
N SER A 46 15.67 7.08 0.59
CA SER A 46 15.12 6.61 -0.69
C SER A 46 15.74 5.26 -1.07
N ILE A 47 14.90 4.30 -1.47
CA ILE A 47 15.37 3.03 -2.03
C ILE A 47 14.60 2.67 -3.30
N CYS A 48 15.29 1.95 -4.18
CA CYS A 48 14.69 1.31 -5.35
C CYS A 48 14.90 -0.21 -5.24
N HIS A 49 13.89 -0.99 -5.59
CA HIS A 49 13.99 -2.44 -5.63
C HIS A 49 13.44 -2.97 -6.94
N GLN A 50 14.29 -3.64 -7.71
CA GLN A 50 13.89 -4.26 -8.98
C GLN A 50 13.34 -5.66 -8.70
N MET A 51 12.09 -5.88 -9.08
CA MET A 51 11.45 -7.20 -9.01
C MET A 51 11.19 -7.72 -10.43
N ILE A 52 11.13 -9.04 -10.59
CA ILE A 52 10.82 -9.68 -11.88
C ILE A 52 9.31 -9.61 -12.16
N MET A 53 8.91 -9.65 -13.43
CA MET A 53 7.49 -9.73 -13.79
C MET A 53 6.86 -10.99 -13.17
N GLY A 54 5.64 -10.86 -12.65
CA GLY A 54 4.99 -11.94 -11.90
C GLY A 54 5.29 -12.00 -10.40
N ASP A 55 6.29 -11.26 -9.88
CA ASP A 55 6.64 -11.27 -8.45
C ASP A 55 5.61 -10.57 -7.54
N GLY A 56 4.51 -10.08 -8.09
CA GLY A 56 3.46 -9.38 -7.34
C GLY A 56 3.79 -7.92 -7.02
N LYS A 57 4.51 -7.21 -7.90
CA LYS A 57 4.81 -5.77 -7.74
C LYS A 57 3.54 -4.95 -7.48
N THR A 58 2.61 -5.00 -8.44
CA THR A 58 1.36 -4.22 -8.39
C THR A 58 0.30 -4.93 -7.55
N THR A 59 0.23 -6.27 -7.61
CA THR A 59 -0.84 -7.05 -6.96
C THR A 59 -0.58 -7.39 -5.50
N VAL A 60 0.65 -7.23 -4.98
CA VAL A 60 0.97 -7.60 -3.59
C VAL A 60 1.74 -6.49 -2.89
N ILE A 61 2.90 -6.08 -3.42
CA ILE A 61 3.79 -5.13 -2.74
C ILE A 61 3.17 -3.74 -2.64
N MET A 62 2.63 -3.22 -3.74
CA MET A 62 2.01 -1.89 -3.78
C MET A 62 0.86 -1.73 -2.77
N PRO A 63 -0.18 -2.59 -2.73
CA PRO A 63 -1.26 -2.45 -1.75
C PRO A 63 -0.77 -2.65 -0.30
N LEU A 64 0.18 -3.55 -0.06
CA LEU A 64 0.78 -3.72 1.27
C LEU A 64 1.54 -2.49 1.74
N LEU A 65 2.37 -1.88 0.89
CA LEU A 65 3.08 -0.65 1.25
C LEU A 65 2.13 0.51 1.48
N ALA A 66 1.11 0.66 0.63
CA ALA A 66 0.09 1.69 0.83
C ALA A 66 -0.59 1.54 2.19
N LEU A 67 -0.95 0.31 2.58
CA LEU A 67 -1.60 0.04 3.86
C LEU A 67 -0.65 0.23 5.06
N LEU A 68 0.60 -0.24 4.97
CA LEU A 68 1.57 -0.20 6.07
C LEU A 68 2.14 1.19 6.31
N CYS A 69 2.26 2.01 5.25
CA CYS A 69 2.73 3.39 5.34
C CYS A 69 1.61 4.39 5.67
N ALA A 70 0.34 4.04 5.44
CA ALA A 70 -0.80 4.91 5.72
C ALA A 70 -1.13 4.92 7.23
N ASP A 71 -0.51 5.86 7.94
CA ASP A 71 -0.66 6.09 9.39
C ASP A 71 -1.62 7.23 9.75
N GLY A 72 -2.28 7.84 8.75
CA GLY A 72 -3.18 8.98 8.91
C GLY A 72 -2.46 10.34 9.04
N GLN A 73 -1.13 10.36 9.10
CA GLN A 73 -0.30 11.57 9.15
C GLN A 73 0.46 11.79 7.83
N ARG A 74 0.75 10.70 7.11
CA ARG A 74 1.52 10.69 5.87
C ARG A 74 0.63 10.36 4.68
N LEU A 75 0.75 11.16 3.62
CA LEU A 75 0.16 10.84 2.32
C LEU A 75 1.08 9.84 1.59
N VAL A 76 0.53 8.67 1.24
CA VAL A 76 1.25 7.66 0.46
C VAL A 76 0.81 7.73 -0.99
N CYS A 77 1.76 7.96 -1.89
CA CYS A 77 1.49 8.05 -3.34
C CYS A 77 2.03 6.82 -4.07
N ALA A 78 1.16 6.11 -4.78
CA ALA A 78 1.55 5.07 -5.73
C ALA A 78 1.56 5.66 -7.15
N CYS A 79 2.75 5.90 -7.69
CA CYS A 79 2.92 6.48 -9.03
C CYS A 79 3.06 5.37 -10.07
N THR A 80 2.17 5.34 -11.07
CA THR A 80 2.21 4.40 -12.19
C THR A 80 2.01 5.13 -13.53
N PRO A 81 2.45 4.54 -14.65
CA PRO A 81 2.09 5.03 -15.99
C PRO A 81 0.56 5.08 -16.16
N ALA A 82 0.07 6.06 -16.92
CA ALA A 82 -1.38 6.26 -17.13
C ALA A 82 -2.11 4.98 -17.62
N ALA A 83 -1.49 4.21 -18.50
CA ALA A 83 -2.03 2.95 -19.01
C ALA A 83 -2.23 1.86 -17.92
N LEU A 84 -1.54 1.97 -16.78
CA LEU A 84 -1.64 1.03 -15.66
C LEU A 84 -2.49 1.57 -14.51
N LEU A 85 -3.01 2.80 -14.63
CA LEU A 85 -3.74 3.45 -13.55
C LEU A 85 -5.03 2.70 -13.21
N ASP A 86 -5.82 2.33 -14.23
CA ASP A 86 -7.09 1.64 -14.03
C ASP A 86 -6.88 0.26 -13.41
N MET A 87 -5.89 -0.50 -13.91
CA MET A 87 -5.50 -1.80 -13.33
C MET A 87 -5.07 -1.65 -11.87
N SER A 88 -4.18 -0.69 -11.58
CA SER A 88 -3.67 -0.44 -10.24
C SER A 88 -4.79 -0.03 -9.29
N ARG A 89 -5.74 0.79 -9.76
CA ARG A 89 -6.92 1.21 -9.01
C ARG A 89 -7.81 0.01 -8.69
N SER A 90 -8.13 -0.83 -9.66
CA SER A 90 -8.98 -2.02 -9.44
C SER A 90 -8.39 -2.96 -8.40
N ILE A 91 -7.08 -3.19 -8.44
CA ILE A 91 -6.35 -3.95 -7.41
C ILE A 91 -6.52 -3.31 -6.03
N MET A 92 -6.33 -2.00 -5.91
CA MET A 92 -6.49 -1.29 -4.64
C MET A 92 -7.93 -1.38 -4.11
N ILE A 93 -8.94 -1.26 -4.99
CA ILE A 93 -10.35 -1.42 -4.63
C ILE A 93 -10.62 -2.85 -4.13
N GLU A 94 -10.16 -3.86 -4.87
CA GLU A 94 -10.30 -5.26 -4.50
C GLU A 94 -9.71 -5.53 -3.11
N HIS A 95 -8.51 -4.99 -2.84
CA HIS A 95 -7.86 -5.18 -1.56
C HIS A 95 -8.52 -4.39 -0.41
N PHE A 96 -8.95 -3.16 -0.67
CA PHE A 96 -9.39 -2.23 0.38
C PHE A 96 -10.91 -2.13 0.53
N SER A 97 -11.69 -2.92 -0.21
CA SER A 97 -13.14 -2.97 -0.06
C SER A 97 -13.62 -4.22 0.68
N SER A 98 -12.71 -4.97 1.30
CA SER A 98 -13.08 -6.12 2.14
C SER A 98 -13.85 -5.66 3.38
N SER A 99 -14.80 -6.47 3.87
CA SER A 99 -15.58 -6.14 5.07
C SER A 99 -14.73 -5.92 6.33
N ILE A 100 -13.48 -6.38 6.31
CA ILE A 100 -12.52 -6.30 7.42
C ILE A 100 -11.63 -5.05 7.30
N ILE A 101 -11.36 -4.58 6.07
CA ILE A 101 -10.67 -3.32 5.80
C ILE A 101 -11.57 -2.48 4.90
N PRO A 102 -12.56 -1.75 5.42
CA PRO A 102 -13.44 -0.91 4.62
C PRO A 102 -12.79 0.46 4.36
N LYS A 103 -11.73 0.49 3.55
CA LYS A 103 -11.02 1.74 3.22
C LYS A 103 -11.44 2.23 1.82
N PRO A 104 -12.18 3.36 1.73
CA PRO A 104 -12.63 3.86 0.44
C PRO A 104 -11.45 4.23 -0.46
N VAL A 105 -11.47 3.76 -1.71
CA VAL A 105 -10.50 4.15 -2.73
C VAL A 105 -11.10 5.26 -3.58
N ILE A 106 -10.69 6.49 -3.31
CA ILE A 106 -11.18 7.68 -4.00
C ILE A 106 -10.25 8.03 -5.16
N THR A 107 -10.82 8.24 -6.35
CA THR A 107 -10.07 8.72 -7.51
C THR A 107 -10.17 10.23 -7.62
N LEU A 108 -9.01 10.89 -7.70
CA LEU A 108 -8.90 12.32 -7.91
C LEU A 108 -8.45 12.58 -9.34
N ASN A 109 -9.25 13.30 -10.11
CA ASN A 109 -8.88 13.75 -11.44
C ASN A 109 -8.32 15.16 -11.34
N PHE A 110 -7.04 15.32 -11.61
CA PHE A 110 -6.35 16.60 -11.61
C PHE A 110 -5.25 16.65 -12.67
N SER A 111 -4.88 17.85 -13.08
CA SER A 111 -3.79 18.13 -14.01
C SER A 111 -2.92 19.26 -13.44
N ARG A 112 -1.84 19.61 -14.15
CA ARG A 112 -0.99 20.77 -13.78
C ARG A 112 -1.73 22.10 -13.77
N LEU A 113 -2.89 22.17 -14.45
CA LEU A 113 -3.75 23.36 -14.51
C LEU A 113 -4.88 23.33 -13.49
N SER A 114 -5.02 22.24 -12.73
CA SER A 114 -6.06 22.12 -11.72
C SER A 114 -5.76 23.05 -10.55
N VAL A 115 -6.71 23.94 -10.25
CA VAL A 115 -6.67 24.79 -9.06
C VAL A 115 -7.30 24.03 -7.90
N ALA A 116 -6.66 24.11 -6.72
CA ALA A 116 -7.19 23.51 -5.51
C ALA A 116 -8.57 24.12 -5.19
N SER A 117 -9.60 23.27 -5.17
CA SER A 117 -10.98 23.68 -4.87
C SER A 117 -11.40 23.17 -3.48
N PRO A 118 -12.36 23.82 -2.81
CA PRO A 118 -12.94 23.30 -1.58
C PRO A 118 -13.50 21.88 -1.75
N ALA A 119 -14.03 21.55 -2.93
CA ALA A 119 -14.51 20.20 -3.24
C ALA A 119 -13.39 19.15 -3.25
N LEU A 120 -12.19 19.50 -3.76
CA LEU A 120 -11.02 18.62 -3.70
C LEU A 120 -10.55 18.42 -2.26
N LEU A 121 -10.52 19.49 -1.47
CA LEU A 121 -10.16 19.44 -0.05
C LEU A 121 -11.13 18.54 0.73
N ASN A 122 -12.44 18.73 0.52
CA ASN A 122 -13.47 17.90 1.16
C ASN A 122 -13.31 16.41 0.83
N LYS A 123 -12.94 16.06 -0.42
CA LYS A 123 -12.64 14.67 -0.79
C LYS A 123 -11.43 14.10 -0.04
N LEU A 124 -10.38 14.92 0.14
CA LEU A 124 -9.20 14.51 0.92
C LEU A 124 -9.52 14.36 2.40
N ASP A 125 -10.35 15.25 2.97
CA ASP A 125 -10.79 15.15 4.36
C ASP A 125 -11.69 13.94 4.60
N SER A 126 -12.62 13.62 3.69
CA SER A 126 -13.41 12.39 3.76
C SER A 126 -12.51 11.15 3.76
N ALA A 127 -11.50 11.10 2.86
CA ALA A 127 -10.53 10.01 2.83
C ALA A 127 -9.75 9.89 4.14
N ARG A 128 -9.34 11.02 4.74
CA ARG A 128 -8.62 11.06 6.03
C ARG A 128 -9.49 10.55 7.18
N LEU A 129 -10.79 10.86 7.16
CA LEU A 129 -11.74 10.43 8.18
C LEU A 129 -12.26 9.00 7.96
N GLY A 130 -11.93 8.36 6.84
CA GLY A 130 -12.44 7.04 6.47
C GLY A 130 -13.94 7.03 6.20
N ARG A 131 -14.48 8.14 5.68
CA ARG A 131 -15.91 8.33 5.36
C ARG A 131 -16.15 8.44 3.87
#